data_AF-A0A7C8L1E2-F1
#
_entry.id   AF-A0A7C8L1E2-F1
#
_cell.length_a   1.000
_cell.length_b   1.000
_cell.length_c   1.000
_cell.angle_alpha   90.00
_cell.angle_beta   90.00
_cell.angle_gamma   90.00
#
_symmetry.space_group_name_H-M   'P 1'
#
loop_
_entity.id
_entity.type
_entity.pdbx_description
1 polymer ?
#
loop_
_entity_poly.entity_id
_entity_poly.type
_entity_poly.pdbx_seq_one_letter_code
_entity_poly.pdbx_strand_id
1 'polypeptide(L)'
;MSFIIYVVLPWIFLCLFIIGGIYSLWKKLPYWWGFASCATGVIIYLVGNEIVGGYNGMSLSLIGALPFTIGLFILYFLFVGSKFQ
;
A
#
# COMPACT_ATOMS: atom_id res chain seq x y z
N MET A 1 -5.62 7.07 -20.53
CA MET A 1 -4.36 6.87 -19.81
C MET A 1 -4.44 7.25 -18.33
N SER A 2 -4.89 8.46 -17.99
CA SER A 2 -5.02 8.90 -16.58
C SER A 2 -5.89 7.97 -15.72
N PHE A 3 -7.12 7.64 -16.13
CA PHE A 3 -8.02 6.79 -15.33
C PHE A 3 -7.41 5.43 -14.91
N ILE A 4 -6.68 4.76 -15.79
CA ILE A 4 -6.07 3.46 -15.49
C ILE A 4 -5.02 3.58 -14.39
N ILE A 5 -4.23 4.65 -14.40
CA ILE A 5 -3.12 4.85 -13.46
C ILE A 5 -3.63 5.37 -12.11
N TYR A 6 -4.58 6.30 -12.12
CA TYR A 6 -5.05 6.96 -10.89
C TYR A 6 -6.18 6.20 -10.19
N VAL A 7 -6.87 5.29 -10.88
CA VAL A 7 -8.00 4.53 -10.32
C VAL A 7 -7.67 3.03 -10.31
N VAL A 8 -7.54 2.41 -11.49
CA VAL A 8 -7.45 0.94 -11.59
C VAL A 8 -6.21 0.37 -10.89
N LEU A 9 -5.05 1.01 -11.05
CA LEU A 9 -3.79 0.54 -10.51
C LEU A 9 -3.75 0.53 -8.96
N PRO A 10 -4.16 1.59 -8.24
CA PRO A 10 -4.33 1.55 -6.79
C PRO A 10 -5.21 0.40 -6.29
N TRP A 11 -6.34 0.13 -6.94
CA TRP A 11 -7.22 -0.98 -6.57
C TRP A 11 -6.52 -2.34 -6.72
N ILE A 12 -5.77 -2.55 -7.81
CA ILE A 12 -4.97 -3.76 -8.01
C ILE A 12 -3.93 -3.92 -6.89
N PHE A 13 -3.21 -2.84 -6.56
CA PHE A 13 -2.24 -2.85 -5.47
C PHE A 13 -2.88 -3.18 -4.12
N LEU A 14 -4.06 -2.62 -3.83
CA LEU A 14 -4.79 -2.91 -2.60
C LEU A 14 -5.08 -4.42 -2.48
N CYS A 15 -5.62 -5.03 -3.53
CA CYS A 15 -5.88 -6.47 -3.55
C CYS A 15 -4.60 -7.29 -3.34
N LEU A 16 -3.50 -6.92 -4.00
CA LEU A 16 -2.21 -7.60 -3.85
C LEU A 16 -1.68 -7.53 -2.43
N PHE A 17 -1.75 -6.36 -1.77
CA PHE A 17 -1.27 -6.23 -0.39
C PHE A 17 -2.17 -6.94 0.62
N ILE A 18 -3.49 -6.98 0.39
CA ILE A 18 -4.41 -7.77 1.22
C ILE A 18 -4.07 -9.26 1.11
N ILE A 19 -3.92 -9.78 -0.12
CA ILE A 19 -3.56 -11.19 -0.35
C ILE A 19 -2.19 -11.50 0.26
N GLY A 20 -1.19 -10.64 0.03
CA GLY A 20 0.15 -10.77 0.62
C GLY A 20 0.14 -10.73 2.15
N GLY A 21 -0.68 -9.85 2.74
CA GLY A 21 -0.88 -9.74 4.18
C GLY A 21 -1.52 -11.00 4.77
N ILE A 22 -2.59 -11.51 4.16
CA ILE A 22 -3.25 -12.76 4.56
C ILE A 22 -2.27 -13.94 4.45
N TYR A 23 -1.53 -14.03 3.35
CA TYR A 23 -0.51 -15.07 3.15
C TYR A 23 0.59 -14.99 4.22
N SER A 24 1.08 -13.78 4.52
CA SER A 24 2.08 -13.55 5.56
C SER A 24 1.56 -13.97 6.94
N LEU A 25 0.31 -13.65 7.27
CA LEU A 25 -0.31 -14.07 8.54
C LEU A 25 -0.44 -15.59 8.61
N TRP A 26 -0.88 -16.23 7.52
CA TRP A 26 -1.05 -17.68 7.47
C TRP A 26 0.28 -18.43 7.64
N LYS A 27 1.35 -17.90 7.03
CA LYS A 27 2.71 -18.44 7.16
C LYS A 27 3.45 -17.93 8.41
N LYS A 28 2.80 -17.12 9.26
CA LYS A 28 3.38 -16.47 10.45
C LYS A 28 4.68 -15.71 10.15
N LEU A 29 4.77 -15.13 8.96
CA LEU A 29 5.91 -14.33 8.54
C LEU A 29 5.78 -12.90 9.09
N PRO A 30 6.89 -12.24 9.45
CA PRO A 30 6.88 -10.89 10.03
C PRO A 30 6.48 -9.80 9.03
N TYR A 31 6.28 -10.13 7.75
CA TYR A 31 5.96 -9.18 6.68
C TYR A 31 4.58 -8.51 6.80
N TRP A 32 3.71 -9.01 7.67
CA TRP A 32 2.31 -8.57 7.76
C TRP A 32 2.16 -7.08 8.08
N TRP A 33 3.04 -6.51 8.90
CA TRP A 33 3.06 -5.07 9.20
C TRP A 33 3.36 -4.22 7.97
N GLY A 34 4.28 -4.67 7.11
CA GLY A 34 4.60 -4.00 5.85
C GLY A 34 3.41 -4.00 4.90
N PHE A 35 2.72 -5.15 4.76
CA PHE A 35 1.50 -5.26 3.96
C PHE A 35 0.35 -4.40 4.48
N ALA A 36 0.14 -4.35 5.81
CA ALA A 36 -0.87 -3.51 6.43
C ALA A 36 -0.61 -2.02 6.21
N SER A 37 0.66 -1.59 6.30
CA SER A 37 1.07 -0.21 6.05
C SER A 37 0.86 0.20 4.58
N CYS A 38 1.21 -0.68 3.63
CA CYS A 38 0.93 -0.50 2.21
C CYS A 38 -0.58 -0.37 1.93
N ALA A 39 -1.40 -1.28 2.45
CA ALA A 39 -2.84 -1.26 2.26
C ALA A 39 -3.47 0.03 2.82
N THR A 40 -3.03 0.47 4.01
CA THR A 40 -3.50 1.71 4.62
C THR A 40 -3.20 2.92 3.75
N GLY A 41 -2.00 3.02 3.19
CA GLY A 41 -1.64 4.12 2.28
C GLY A 41 -2.45 4.14 1.00
N VAL A 42 -2.73 2.98 0.42
CA VAL A 42 -3.57 2.85 -0.78
C VAL A 42 -5.02 3.23 -0.48
N ILE A 43 -5.56 2.88 0.69
CA ILE A 43 -6.91 3.29 1.11
C ILE A 43 -6.99 4.81 1.23
N ILE A 44 -6.04 5.44 1.93
CA ILE A 44 -6.02 6.90 2.09
C ILE A 44 -5.90 7.59 0.72
N TYR A 45 -5.08 7.02 -0.17
CA TYR A 45 -4.94 7.51 -1.54
C TYR A 45 -6.25 7.47 -2.32
N LEU A 46 -6.96 6.33 -2.28
CA LEU A 46 -8.25 6.13 -2.94
C LEU A 46 -9.31 7.08 -2.37
N VAL A 47 -9.37 7.24 -1.04
CA VAL A 47 -10.28 8.20 -0.40
C VAL A 47 -10.02 9.63 -0.87
N GLY A 48 -8.74 10.03 -0.93
CA GLY A 48 -8.36 11.36 -1.44
C GLY A 48 -8.80 11.57 -2.88
N ASN A 49 -8.55 10.58 -3.73
CA ASN A 49 -8.77 10.68 -5.17
C ASN A 49 -10.25 10.53 -5.57
N GLU A 50 -10.98 9.59 -4.97
CA GLU A 50 -12.35 9.22 -5.39
C GLU A 50 -13.46 9.88 -4.55
N ILE A 51 -13.22 10.12 -3.25
CA ILE A 51 -14.25 10.62 -2.33
C ILE A 51 -14.13 12.12 -2.11
N VAL A 52 -12.92 12.61 -1.84
CA VAL A 52 -12.71 14.04 -1.51
C VAL A 52 -12.60 14.88 -2.77
N GLY A 53 -11.71 14.51 -3.70
CA GLY A 53 -11.48 15.24 -4.94
C GLY A 53 -10.88 16.64 -4.74
N GLY A 54 -10.57 17.31 -5.86
CA GLY A 54 -9.98 18.65 -5.86
C GLY A 54 -8.63 18.75 -5.14
N TYR A 55 -8.29 19.95 -4.66
CA TYR A 55 -6.99 20.22 -4.01
C TYR A 55 -6.82 19.47 -2.67
N ASN A 56 -7.91 19.36 -1.90
CA ASN A 56 -7.91 18.62 -0.63
C ASN A 56 -7.72 17.12 -0.85
N GLY A 57 -8.33 16.57 -1.90
CA GLY A 57 -8.15 15.19 -2.32
C GLY A 57 -6.70 14.89 -2.70
N MET A 58 -6.08 15.76 -3.50
CA MET A 58 -4.65 15.64 -3.85
C MET A 58 -3.73 15.65 -2.63
N SER A 59 -4.00 16.53 -1.67
CA SER A 59 -3.25 16.61 -0.41
C SER A 59 -3.39 15.33 0.42
N LEU A 60 -4.61 14.78 0.51
CA LEU A 60 -4.87 13.52 1.21
C LEU A 60 -4.20 12.33 0.51
N SER A 61 -4.21 12.30 -0.82
CA SER A 61 -3.52 11.27 -1.60
C SER A 61 -2.00 11.31 -1.40
N LEU A 62 -1.40 12.50 -1.28
CA LEU A 62 0.01 12.66 -0.91
C LEU A 62 0.31 12.15 0.49
N ILE A 63 -0.58 12.40 1.46
CA ILE A 63 -0.46 11.85 2.81
C ILE A 63 -0.51 10.31 2.76
N GLY A 64 -1.38 9.73 1.94
CA GLY A 64 -1.47 8.27 1.73
C GLY A 64 -0.20 7.65 1.12
N ALA A 65 0.57 8.41 0.34
CA ALA A 65 1.82 7.93 -0.23
C ALA A 65 2.92 7.68 0.82
N LEU A 66 2.86 8.35 1.98
CA LEU A 66 3.82 8.16 3.08
C LEU A 66 3.75 6.76 3.71
N PRO A 67 2.61 6.30 4.28
CA PRO A 67 2.50 4.95 4.83
C PRO A 67 2.69 3.89 3.74
N PHE A 68 2.29 4.17 2.49
CA PHE A 68 2.58 3.26 1.38
C PHE A 68 4.10 3.05 1.19
N THR A 69 4.87 4.13 1.15
CA THR A 69 6.32 4.07 0.97
C THR A 69 7.01 3.41 2.17
N ILE A 70 6.58 3.72 3.40
CA ILE A 70 7.09 3.09 4.62
C ILE A 70 6.83 1.58 4.59
N GLY A 71 5.63 1.15 4.21
CA GLY A 71 5.29 -0.27 4.06
C GLY A 71 6.18 -0.98 3.05
N LEU A 72 6.45 -0.37 1.90
CA LEU A 72 7.37 -0.91 0.89
C LEU A 72 8.80 -1.04 1.42
N PHE A 73 9.29 -0.05 2.17
CA PHE A 73 10.61 -0.14 2.80
C PHE A 73 10.69 -1.29 3.80
N ILE A 74 9.67 -1.46 4.67
CA ILE A 74 9.61 -2.56 5.63
C ILE A 74 9.63 -3.90 4.90
N LEU A 75 8.79 -4.08 3.88
CA LEU A 75 8.74 -5.29 3.07
C LEU A 75 10.09 -5.56 2.39
N TYR A 76 10.73 -4.54 1.83
CA TYR A 76 12.04 -4.65 1.20
C TYR A 76 13.11 -5.10 2.19
N PHE A 77 13.24 -4.45 3.34
CA PHE A 77 14.23 -4.81 4.36
C PHE A 77 14.02 -6.21 4.91
N LEU A 78 12.77 -6.58 5.20
CA LEU A 78 12.48 -7.93 5.68
C LEU A 78 12.76 -8.97 4.58
N PHE A 79 12.41 -8.70 3.32
CA PHE A 79 12.64 -9.62 2.21
C PHE A 79 14.14 -9.80 1.94
N VAL A 80 14.90 -8.70 1.85
CA VAL A 80 16.36 -8.74 1.69
C VAL A 80 17.02 -9.38 2.91
N GLY A 81 16.62 -9.00 4.12
CA GLY A 81 17.12 -9.57 5.37
C GLY A 81 16.93 -11.09 5.44
N SER A 82 15.80 -11.61 4.94
CA SER A 82 15.55 -13.05 4.88
C SER A 82 16.44 -13.83 3.90
N LYS A 83 17.13 -13.16 2.96
CA LYS A 83 18.08 -13.82 2.05
C LYS A 83 19.51 -13.92 2.60
N PHE A 84 19.82 -13.15 3.64
CA PHE A 84 21.14 -13.17 4.30
C PHE A 84 21.13 -14.01 5.59
N GLN A 85 19.98 -14.57 5.97
CA GLN A 85 19.82 -15.59 7.01
C GLN A 85 19.89 -16.99 6.39
#